data_AF-A0A522P3L3-F1
#
_entry.id   AF-A0A522P3L3-F1
#
_cell.length_a   1.000
_cell.length_b   1.000
_cell.length_c   1.000
_cell.angle_alpha   90.00
_cell.angle_beta   90.00
_cell.angle_gamma   90.00
#
_symmetry.space_group_name_H-M   'P 1'
#
loop_
_entity.id
_entity.type
_entity.pdbx_description
1 polymer ?
#
loop_
_entity_poly.entity_id
_entity_poly.type
_entity_poly.pdbx_seq_one_letter_code
_entity_poly.pdbx_strand_id
1 'polypeptide(L)'
;MTAPTTVPASSLPAWYDEHLVDDAALYDITAQTATSLGALLIQQRRIASRELEREHWSARLRLVKQQQAALDPDDRVGLIAQQQAWLDEANALRAGARAPLPT
;
A
#
# COMPACT_ATOMS: atom_id res chain seq x y z
N MET A 1 7.79 -1.96 -32.63
CA MET A 1 7.95 -3.20 -31.83
C MET A 1 8.35 -2.75 -30.44
N THR A 2 7.41 -2.78 -29.50
CA THR A 2 7.59 -2.32 -28.11
C THR A 2 8.31 -3.40 -27.32
N ALA A 3 9.49 -3.07 -26.79
CA ALA A 3 10.23 -3.94 -25.89
C ALA A 3 9.44 -4.13 -24.57
N PRO A 4 9.51 -5.31 -23.93
CA PRO A 4 8.97 -5.48 -22.59
C PRO A 4 9.82 -4.65 -21.62
N THR A 5 9.21 -3.68 -20.95
CA THR A 5 9.84 -2.94 -19.86
C THR A 5 10.01 -3.88 -18.67
N THR A 6 11.15 -4.56 -18.60
CA THR A 6 11.62 -5.22 -17.39
C THR A 6 11.93 -4.12 -16.36
N VAL A 7 11.08 -3.99 -15.35
CA VAL A 7 11.39 -3.20 -14.16
C VAL A 7 12.67 -3.79 -13.56
N PRO A 8 13.75 -3.01 -13.37
CA PRO A 8 15.00 -3.56 -12.84
C PRO A 8 14.76 -4.04 -11.41
N ALA A 9 15.21 -5.27 -11.12
CA ALA A 9 15.13 -5.93 -9.81
C ALA A 9 15.89 -5.20 -8.67
N SER A 10 16.46 -4.03 -8.94
CA SER A 10 17.38 -3.30 -8.06
C SER A 10 16.72 -2.29 -7.11
N SER A 11 15.39 -2.29 -6.97
CA SER A 11 14.67 -1.38 -6.06
C SER A 11 13.96 -2.10 -4.92
N LEU A 12 14.41 -3.30 -4.56
CA LEU A 12 13.96 -3.93 -3.33
C LEU A 12 14.55 -3.19 -2.12
N PRO A 13 13.75 -2.83 -1.11
CA PRO A 13 14.26 -2.21 0.11
C PRO A 13 15.39 -3.03 0.73
N ALA A 14 16.41 -2.39 1.31
CA ALA A 14 17.60 -3.06 1.85
C ALA A 14 17.33 -4.07 2.99
N TRP A 15 16.11 -4.10 3.57
CA TRP A 15 15.68 -5.11 4.53
C TRP A 15 15.15 -6.40 3.87
N TYR A 16 14.98 -6.37 2.55
CA TYR A 16 14.42 -7.43 1.74
C TYR A 16 15.56 -8.20 1.05
N ASP A 17 16.26 -9.00 1.83
CA ASP A 17 17.13 -10.03 1.26
C ASP A 17 16.21 -11.14 0.73
N GLU A 18 16.20 -11.35 -0.57
CA GLU A 18 15.26 -12.23 -1.28
C GLU A 18 15.29 -13.68 -0.77
N HIS A 19 16.35 -14.06 -0.04
CA HIS A 19 16.58 -15.37 0.54
C HIS A 19 16.28 -15.51 2.05
N LEU A 20 15.93 -14.43 2.76
CA LEU A 20 15.74 -14.47 4.22
C LEU A 20 14.28 -14.56 4.68
N VAL A 21 13.31 -14.18 3.83
CA VAL A 21 11.88 -14.16 4.18
C VAL A 21 11.13 -15.14 3.29
N ASP A 22 10.55 -16.18 3.92
CA ASP A 22 9.65 -17.14 3.30
C ASP A 22 8.38 -16.46 2.74
N ASP A 23 7.79 -17.03 1.69
CA ASP A 23 6.62 -16.45 1.00
C ASP A 23 5.41 -16.30 1.93
N ALA A 24 5.20 -17.22 2.88
CA ALA A 24 4.13 -17.10 3.87
C ALA A 24 4.37 -15.90 4.80
N ALA A 25 5.61 -15.71 5.24
CA ALA A 25 5.98 -14.58 6.08
C ALA A 25 5.86 -13.26 5.29
N LEU A 26 6.22 -13.25 4.00
CA LEU A 26 6.02 -12.10 3.14
C LEU A 26 4.54 -11.71 3.02
N TYR A 27 3.68 -12.70 2.78
CA TYR A 27 2.24 -12.48 2.71
C TYR A 27 1.72 -11.86 4.02
N ASP A 28 2.12 -12.40 5.17
CA ASP A 28 1.71 -11.89 6.47
C ASP A 28 2.18 -10.45 6.72
N ILE A 29 3.44 -10.12 6.40
CA ILE A 29 3.95 -8.75 6.53
C ILE A 29 3.19 -7.80 5.59
N THR A 30 2.86 -8.25 4.38
CA THR A 30 2.09 -7.48 3.39
C THR A 30 0.66 -7.23 3.87
N ALA A 31 -0.02 -8.26 4.39
CA ALA A 31 -1.35 -8.14 4.98
C ALA A 31 -1.36 -7.24 6.23
N GLN A 32 -0.32 -7.31 7.06
CA GLN A 32 -0.15 -6.43 8.21
C GLN A 32 0.07 -4.97 7.78
N THR A 33 0.76 -4.74 6.65
CA THR A 33 0.92 -3.41 6.06
C THR A 33 -0.42 -2.83 5.62
N ALA A 34 -1.25 -3.62 4.94
CA ALA A 34 -2.62 -3.22 4.56
C ALA A 34 -3.46 -2.84 5.79
N THR A 35 -3.37 -3.63 6.86
CA THR A 35 -4.07 -3.39 8.13
C THR A 35 -3.64 -2.07 8.76
N SER A 36 -2.33 -1.81 8.78
CA SER A 36 -1.76 -0.57 9.32
C SER A 36 -2.18 0.66 8.52
N LEU A 37 -2.17 0.58 7.19
CA LEU A 37 -2.68 1.64 6.31
C LEU A 37 -4.18 1.86 6.52
N GLY A 38 -4.96 0.79 6.66
CA GLY A 38 -6.39 0.87 6.95
C GLY A 38 -6.68 1.66 8.23
N ALA A 39 -5.90 1.48 9.28
CA ALA A 39 -6.02 2.25 10.52
C ALA A 39 -5.74 3.75 10.31
N LEU A 40 -4.72 4.10 9.52
CA LEU A 40 -4.41 5.48 9.17
C LEU A 40 -5.55 6.13 8.37
N LEU A 41 -6.11 5.43 7.40
CA LEU A 41 -7.24 5.93 6.60
C LEU A 41 -8.50 6.16 7.46
N ILE A 42 -8.75 5.29 8.45
CA ILE A 42 -9.83 5.48 9.44
C ILE A 42 -9.55 6.73 10.27
N GLN A 43 -8.31 6.97 10.70
CA GLN A 43 -7.93 8.17 11.43
C GLN A 43 -8.15 9.43 10.60
N GLN A 44 -7.69 9.45 9.33
CA GLN A 44 -7.89 10.57 8.40
C GLN A 44 -9.39 10.89 8.22
N ARG A 45 -10.21 9.85 8.05
CA ARG A 45 -11.67 10.02 7.99
C ARG A 45 -12.24 10.65 9.27
N ARG A 46 -11.73 10.31 10.45
CA ARG A 46 -12.24 10.84 11.73
C ARG A 46 -11.89 12.32 11.92
N ILE A 47 -10.74 12.77 11.43
CA ILE A 47 -10.30 14.17 11.56
C ILE A 47 -10.76 15.07 10.42
N ALA A 48 -11.19 14.49 9.29
CA ALA A 48 -11.72 15.21 8.15
C ALA A 48 -12.98 16.02 8.50
N SER A 49 -12.94 17.33 8.28
CA SER A 49 -14.06 18.23 8.60
C SER A 49 -15.14 18.23 7.51
N ARG A 50 -14.77 17.97 6.25
CA ARG A 50 -15.69 17.99 5.10
C ARG A 50 -16.20 16.59 4.78
N GLU A 51 -17.46 16.49 4.34
CA GLU A 51 -18.05 15.21 3.95
C GLU A 51 -17.32 14.58 2.76
N LEU A 52 -16.99 15.38 1.75
CA LEU A 52 -16.23 14.91 0.59
C LEU A 52 -14.89 14.28 0.98
N GLU A 53 -14.19 14.84 1.97
CA GLU A 53 -12.94 14.27 2.48
C GLU A 53 -13.20 12.93 3.22
N ARG A 54 -14.29 12.84 4.00
CA ARG A 54 -14.69 11.58 4.66
C ARG A 54 -15.04 10.48 3.65
N GLU A 55 -15.75 10.83 2.59
CA GLU A 55 -16.09 9.92 1.50
C GLU A 55 -14.83 9.46 0.76
N HIS A 56 -13.90 10.38 0.47
CA HIS A 56 -12.60 10.07 -0.13
C HIS A 56 -11.83 9.03 0.69
N TRP A 57 -11.64 9.27 1.99
CA TRP A 57 -10.93 8.32 2.86
C TRP A 57 -11.66 6.98 2.99
N SER A 58 -13.00 7.00 2.97
CA SER A 58 -13.81 5.77 2.97
C SER A 58 -13.66 4.97 1.68
N ALA A 59 -13.60 5.64 0.53
CA ALA A 59 -13.36 5.00 -0.77
C ALA A 59 -11.96 4.39 -0.83
N ARG A 60 -10.94 5.11 -0.34
CA ARG A 60 -9.58 4.57 -0.28
C ARG A 60 -9.48 3.35 0.65
N LEU A 61 -10.13 3.39 1.81
CA LEU A 61 -10.21 2.23 2.71
C LEU A 61 -10.86 1.01 2.06
N ARG A 62 -11.95 1.20 1.29
CA ARG A 62 -12.58 0.10 0.54
C ARG A 62 -11.63 -0.49 -0.50
N LEU A 63 -10.90 0.36 -1.21
CA LEU A 63 -9.92 -0.09 -2.21
C LEU A 63 -8.78 -0.89 -1.58
N VAL A 64 -8.22 -0.45 -0.45
CA VAL A 64 -7.17 -1.21 0.27
C VAL A 64 -7.69 -2.59 0.69
N LYS A 65 -8.93 -2.69 1.19
CA LYS A 65 -9.54 -3.99 1.54
C LYS A 65 -9.73 -4.90 0.34
N GLN A 66 -10.14 -4.35 -0.80
CA GLN A 66 -10.27 -5.12 -2.05
C GLN A 66 -8.92 -5.63 -2.53
N GLN A 67 -7.89 -4.77 -2.51
CA GLN A 67 -6.52 -5.14 -2.87
C GLN A 67 -5.96 -6.20 -1.92
N GLN A 68 -6.19 -6.08 -0.61
CA GLN A 68 -5.78 -7.08 0.38
C GLN A 68 -6.46 -8.43 0.16
N ALA A 69 -7.75 -8.45 -0.17
CA ALA A 69 -8.49 -9.68 -0.47
C ALA A 69 -8.05 -10.34 -1.79
N ALA A 70 -7.41 -9.59 -2.68
CA ALA A 70 -6.91 -10.06 -3.96
C ALA A 70 -5.40 -10.40 -3.96
N LEU A 71 -4.75 -10.36 -2.79
CA LEU A 71 -3.34 -10.76 -2.67
C LEU A 71 -3.20 -12.25 -3.00
N ASP A 72 -2.24 -12.55 -3.86
CA ASP A 72 -1.82 -13.91 -4.18
C ASP A 72 -0.58 -14.24 -3.32
N PRO A 73 -0.64 -15.25 -2.43
CA PRO A 73 0.51 -15.64 -1.61
C PRO A 73 1.69 -16.18 -2.45
N ASP A 74 1.44 -16.67 -3.66
CA ASP A 74 2.47 -17.24 -4.54
C ASP A 74 3.11 -16.17 -5.45
N ASP A 75 2.53 -14.97 -5.54
CA ASP A 75 3.08 -13.85 -6.32
C ASP A 75 4.01 -12.96 -5.46
N ARG A 76 5.22 -13.46 -5.23
CA ARG A 76 6.25 -12.74 -4.45
C ARG A 76 6.49 -11.33 -4.96
N VAL A 77 6.58 -11.13 -6.28
CA VAL A 77 6.85 -9.82 -6.89
C VAL A 77 5.65 -8.89 -6.68
N GLY A 78 4.43 -9.39 -6.85
CA GLY A 78 3.20 -8.65 -6.57
C GLY A 78 3.06 -8.23 -5.11
N LEU A 79 3.37 -9.14 -4.17
CA LEU A 79 3.34 -8.85 -2.73
C LEU A 79 4.30 -7.72 -2.35
N ILE A 80 5.55 -7.77 -2.83
CA ILE A 80 6.55 -6.71 -2.60
C ILE A 80 6.07 -5.37 -3.17
N ALA A 81 5.63 -5.36 -4.44
CA ALA A 81 5.20 -4.13 -5.09
C ALA A 81 4.00 -3.50 -4.36
N GLN A 82 3.04 -4.34 -3.95
CA GLN A 82 1.84 -3.89 -3.23
C GLN A 82 2.17 -3.40 -1.82
N GLN A 83 3.08 -4.08 -1.12
CA GLN A 83 3.60 -3.65 0.18
C GLN A 83 4.28 -2.29 0.08
N GLN A 84 5.19 -2.10 -0.89
CA GLN A 84 5.90 -0.83 -1.07
C GLN A 84 4.93 0.32 -1.35
N ALA A 85 3.95 0.10 -2.22
CA ALA A 85 2.94 1.11 -2.53
C ALA A 85 2.13 1.54 -1.28
N TRP A 86 1.76 0.58 -0.42
CA TRP A 86 1.05 0.90 0.82
C TRP A 86 1.94 1.56 1.88
N LEU A 87 3.23 1.19 1.96
CA LEU A 87 4.19 1.87 2.83
C LEU A 87 4.40 3.32 2.41
N ASP A 88 4.54 3.59 1.12
CA ASP A 88 4.70 4.94 0.59
C ASP A 88 3.49 5.81 0.89
N GLU A 89 2.27 5.28 0.72
CA GLU A 89 1.04 5.99 1.09
C GLU A 89 0.96 6.22 2.60
N ALA A 90 1.25 5.20 3.42
CA ALA A 90 1.26 5.35 4.88
C ALA A 90 2.26 6.43 5.33
N ASN A 91 3.43 6.50 4.70
CA ASN A 91 4.43 7.53 4.95
C ASN A 91 3.92 8.91 4.52
N ALA A 92 3.27 9.04 3.36
CA ALA A 92 2.68 10.30 2.91
C ALA A 92 1.60 10.81 3.88
N LEU A 93 0.73 9.91 4.38
CA LEU A 93 -0.30 10.23 5.36
C LEU A 93 0.29 10.67 6.71
N ARG A 94 1.36 10.02 7.16
CA ARG A 94 2.07 10.37 8.40
C ARG A 94 2.83 11.69 8.30
N ALA A 95 3.40 11.98 7.13
CA ALA A 95 4.09 13.24 6.85
C ALA A 95 3.13 14.44 6.74
N GLY A 96 1.80 14.22 6.76
CA GLY A 96 0.82 15.29 6.65
C GLY A 96 0.76 15.90 5.24
N ALA A 97 1.18 15.17 4.21
CA ALA A 97 1.04 15.59 2.82
C ALA A 97 -0.45 15.62 2.46
N ARG A 98 -1.08 16.76 2.73
CA ARG A 98 -2.39 17.14 2.21
C ARG A 98 -2.32 17.03 0.70
N ALA A 99 -2.91 15.97 0.14
CA ALA A 99 -3.10 15.88 -1.30
C ALA A 99 -3.81 17.16 -1.78
N PRO A 100 -3.33 17.82 -2.85
CA PRO A 100 -4.05 18.95 -3.41
C PRO A 100 -5.41 18.46 -3.90
N LEU A 101 -6.49 19.06 -3.40
CA LEU A 101 -7.82 18.93 -3.96
C LEU A 101 -7.76 19.47 -5.41
N PRO A 102 -8.24 18.75 -6.43
CA PRO A 102 -8.40 19.34 -7.75
C PRO A 102 -9.41 20.50 -7.66
N THR A 103 -8.98 21.68 -8.11
CA THR A 103 -9.79 22.90 -8.30
C THR A 103 -10.84 22.73 -9.37
#